data_AF-A0A9D8QJS1-F1
#
_entry.id   AF-A0A9D8QJS1-F1
#
_cell.length_a   1.000
_cell.length_b   1.000
_cell.length_c   1.000
_cell.angle_alpha   90.00
_cell.angle_beta   90.00
_cell.angle_gamma   90.00
#
_symmetry.space_group_name_H-M   'P 1'
#
loop_
_entity.id
_entity.type
_entity.pdbx_description
1 polymer ?
#
loop_
_entity_poly.entity_id
_entity_poly.type
_entity_poly.pdbx_seq_one_letter_code
_entity_poly.pdbx_strand_id
1 'polypeptide(L)'
;MQRLIGGRNRVAPPRLRTRSGRETRARFHGPANRAARRGSRLPILAIALVVLVVAGAMGVFKVQSFLDSLPSIDGLSSASFSGDTRIYDRGSTLLADLGDEGSHRVNVTLDQVSPKLVQGTVAIEDKSFWT
;
A
#
# COMPACT_ATOMS: atom_id res chain seq x y z
N MET A 1 -3.76 -65.61 -6.70
CA MET A 1 -2.58 -65.83 -7.58
C MET A 1 -2.85 -65.11 -8.89
N GLN A 2 -2.28 -63.91 -9.06
CA GLN A 2 -1.04 -63.57 -9.77
C GLN A 2 -1.30 -63.11 -11.22
N ARG A 3 -0.79 -61.90 -11.46
CA ARG A 3 -0.89 -61.01 -12.63
C ARG A 3 -0.02 -61.47 -13.82
N LEU A 4 -0.10 -60.69 -14.90
CA LEU A 4 0.96 -60.26 -15.87
C LEU A 4 0.79 -60.86 -17.28
N ILE A 5 1.05 -60.20 -18.41
CA ILE A 5 1.39 -58.82 -18.83
C ILE A 5 1.07 -58.78 -20.34
N GLY A 6 0.44 -57.69 -20.81
CA GLY A 6 0.35 -57.38 -22.23
C GLY A 6 1.70 -56.93 -22.79
N GLY A 7 2.32 -57.76 -23.62
CA GLY A 7 3.55 -57.44 -24.35
C GLY A 7 3.25 -56.73 -25.67
N ARG A 8 3.62 -55.44 -25.76
CA ARG A 8 3.55 -54.63 -26.99
C ARG A 8 4.41 -55.24 -28.10
N ASN A 9 3.79 -55.66 -29.19
CA ASN A 9 4.45 -56.15 -30.40
C ASN A 9 5.19 -54.98 -31.07
N ARG A 10 6.52 -54.89 -30.92
CA ARG A 10 7.34 -53.91 -31.64
C ARG A 10 7.80 -54.55 -32.94
N VAL A 11 7.20 -54.13 -34.06
CA VAL A 11 7.70 -54.48 -35.40
C VAL A 11 9.11 -53.91 -35.54
N ALA A 12 10.11 -54.77 -35.67
CA ALA A 12 11.47 -54.35 -35.95
C ALA A 12 11.58 -53.87 -37.41
N PRO A 13 12.33 -52.79 -37.69
CA PRO A 13 12.45 -52.29 -39.06
C PRO A 13 13.19 -53.29 -39.97
N PRO A 14 12.86 -53.35 -41.27
CA PRO A 14 13.48 -54.27 -42.21
C PRO A 14 14.98 -53.98 -42.36
N ARG A 15 15.79 -55.05 -42.32
CA ARG A 15 17.25 -54.96 -42.50
C ARG A 15 17.58 -54.84 -43.99
N LEU A 16 17.95 -53.64 -44.43
CA LEU A 16 18.53 -53.45 -45.77
C LEU A 16 19.97 -53.95 -45.77
N ARG A 17 20.27 -54.98 -46.57
CA ARG A 17 21.60 -55.60 -46.68
C ARG A 17 22.25 -55.14 -47.99
N THR A 18 23.33 -54.38 -47.90
CA THR A 18 24.11 -53.97 -49.10
C THR A 18 24.98 -55.14 -49.56
N ARG A 19 25.23 -55.22 -50.88
CA ARG A 19 25.93 -56.33 -51.55
C ARG A 19 27.38 -56.55 -51.08
N SER A 20 27.99 -55.60 -50.38
CA SER A 20 29.39 -55.67 -49.90
C SER A 20 29.57 -56.17 -48.47
N GLY A 21 28.51 -56.68 -47.81
CA GLY A 21 28.63 -57.33 -46.50
C GLY A 21 29.07 -56.42 -45.34
N ARG A 22 29.07 -55.09 -45.52
CA ARG A 22 29.46 -54.12 -44.49
C ARG A 22 28.24 -53.74 -43.66
N GLU A 23 28.14 -54.28 -42.44
CA GLU A 23 27.15 -53.85 -41.45
C GLU A 23 27.56 -52.50 -40.85
N THR A 24 27.23 -51.40 -41.52
CA THR A 24 27.25 -50.10 -40.87
C THR A 24 26.00 -49.97 -40.02
N ARG A 25 26.15 -50.05 -38.69
CA ARG A 25 25.10 -49.65 -37.75
C ARG A 25 24.75 -48.19 -38.02
N ALA A 26 23.62 -47.94 -38.67
CA ALA A 26 23.03 -46.62 -38.74
C ALA A 26 22.70 -46.20 -37.30
N ARG A 27 23.59 -45.41 -36.69
CA ARG A 27 23.32 -44.76 -35.41
C ARG A 27 22.27 -43.71 -35.72
N PHE A 28 21.01 -44.00 -35.40
CA PHE A 28 19.96 -42.99 -35.43
C PHE A 28 20.28 -41.97 -34.33
N HIS A 29 21.01 -40.92 -34.69
CA HIS A 29 21.08 -39.71 -33.90
C HIS A 29 19.76 -38.98 -34.12
N GLY A 30 18.73 -39.41 -33.37
CA GLY A 30 17.54 -38.59 -33.22
C GLY A 30 17.98 -37.23 -32.68
N PRO A 31 17.39 -36.11 -33.15
CA PRO A 31 17.73 -34.82 -32.60
C PRO A 31 17.45 -34.89 -31.10
N ALA A 32 18.52 -34.82 -30.31
CA ALA A 32 18.37 -34.57 -28.90
C ALA A 32 17.76 -33.17 -28.84
N ASN A 33 16.44 -33.11 -28.68
CA ASN A 33 15.74 -31.91 -28.26
C ASN A 33 16.18 -31.61 -26.82
N ARG A 34 17.46 -31.29 -26.65
CA ARG A 34 17.94 -30.42 -25.60
C ARG A 34 17.45 -29.04 -25.99
N ALA A 35 16.13 -28.86 -25.90
CA ALA A 35 15.55 -27.55 -25.73
C ALA A 35 16.21 -27.03 -24.45
N ALA A 36 17.28 -26.26 -24.65
CA ALA A 36 17.95 -25.56 -23.59
C ALA A 36 16.84 -24.78 -22.90
N ARG A 37 16.46 -25.23 -21.71
CA ARG A 37 15.60 -24.46 -20.80
C ARG A 37 16.44 -23.26 -20.39
N ARG A 38 16.68 -22.32 -21.31
CA ARG A 38 17.10 -20.97 -20.97
C ARG A 38 15.95 -20.46 -20.13
N GLY A 39 16.12 -20.48 -18.81
CA GLY A 39 15.11 -20.03 -17.86
C GLY A 39 14.70 -18.63 -18.29
N SER A 40 13.49 -18.51 -18.84
CA SER A 40 12.98 -17.22 -19.26
C SER A 40 12.82 -16.39 -17.98
N ARG A 41 13.31 -15.14 -18.01
CA ARG A 41 13.09 -14.21 -16.89
C ARG A 41 11.68 -13.63 -16.88
N LEU A 42 10.90 -13.90 -17.93
CA LEU A 42 9.50 -13.49 -18.09
C LEU A 42 8.60 -13.81 -16.87
N PRO A 43 8.58 -15.04 -16.30
CA PRO A 43 7.78 -15.33 -15.11
C PRO A 43 8.19 -14.47 -13.91
N ILE A 44 9.49 -14.23 -13.72
CA ILE A 44 9.99 -13.38 -12.61
C ILE A 44 9.54 -11.94 -12.82
N LEU A 45 9.64 -11.43 -14.05
CA LEU A 45 9.19 -10.09 -14.40
C LEU A 45 7.67 -9.93 -14.24
N ALA A 46 6.90 -10.94 -14.63
CA ALA A 46 5.44 -10.95 -14.46
C ALA A 46 5.05 -10.95 -12.98
N ILE A 47 5.71 -11.75 -12.15
CA ILE A 47 5.49 -11.75 -10.69
C ILE A 47 5.87 -10.40 -10.09
N ALA A 48 7.01 -9.82 -10.49
CA ALA A 48 7.42 -8.50 -10.01
C ALA A 48 6.42 -7.41 -10.37
N LEU A 49 5.87 -7.45 -11.59
CA LEU A 49 4.82 -6.51 -12.03
C LEU A 49 3.55 -6.67 -11.20
N VAL A 50 3.10 -7.91 -10.95
CA VAL A 50 1.93 -8.19 -10.11
C VAL A 50 2.15 -7.67 -8.69
N VAL A 51 3.32 -7.93 -8.10
CA VAL A 51 3.67 -7.42 -6.77
C VAL A 51 3.63 -5.89 -6.74
N LEU A 52 4.15 -5.21 -7.78
CA LEU A 52 4.16 -3.76 -7.85
C LEU A 52 2.75 -3.17 -7.97
N VAL A 53 1.87 -3.79 -8.77
CA VAL A 53 0.46 -3.38 -8.89
C VAL A 53 -0.28 -3.58 -7.57
N VAL A 54 -0.08 -4.72 -6.89
CA VAL A 54 -0.71 -5.00 -5.59
C VAL A 54 -0.21 -4.02 -4.52
N ALA A 55 1.10 -3.78 -4.45
CA ALA A 55 1.69 -2.81 -3.53
C ALA A 55 1.18 -1.38 -3.80
N GLY A 56 1.08 -0.98 -5.07
CA GLY A 56 0.51 0.31 -5.47
C GLY A 56 -0.95 0.45 -5.06
N ALA A 57 -1.78 -0.57 -5.30
CA ALA A 57 -3.17 -0.58 -4.88
C ALA A 57 -3.31 -0.47 -3.36
N MET A 58 -2.52 -1.23 -2.59
CA MET A 58 -2.50 -1.15 -1.13
C MET A 58 -2.10 0.26 -0.63
N GLY A 59 -1.14 0.91 -1.30
CA GLY A 59 -0.74 2.28 -1.00
C GLY A 59 -1.88 3.28 -1.17
N VAL A 60 -2.65 3.18 -2.25
CA VAL A 60 -3.82 4.05 -2.51
C VAL A 60 -4.90 3.87 -1.43
N PHE A 61 -5.23 2.63 -1.06
CA PHE A 61 -6.20 2.38 0.02
C PHE A 61 -5.76 2.96 1.37
N LYS A 62 -4.47 2.90 1.69
CA LYS A 62 -3.91 3.47 2.92
C LYS A 62 -4.03 4.99 2.93
N VAL A 63 -3.69 5.66 1.82
CA VAL A 63 -3.81 7.11 1.71
C VAL A 63 -5.28 7.54 1.84
N GLN A 64 -6.21 6.89 1.12
CA GLN A 64 -7.62 7.23 1.21
C GLN A 64 -8.17 7.06 2.63
N SER A 65 -7.83 5.94 3.30
CA SER A 65 -8.26 5.71 4.68
C SER A 65 -7.73 6.76 5.67
N PHE A 66 -6.52 7.30 5.42
CA PHE A 66 -5.97 8.38 6.23
C PHE A 66 -6.71 9.69 5.97
N LEU A 67 -6.98 10.00 4.70
CA LEU A 67 -7.73 11.20 4.31
C LEU A 67 -9.16 11.18 4.85
N ASP A 68 -9.83 10.02 4.81
CA ASP A 68 -11.19 9.84 5.35
C ASP A 68 -11.22 9.88 6.88
N SER A 69 -10.09 9.56 7.53
CA SER A 69 -9.96 9.64 9.00
C SER A 69 -9.71 11.05 9.52
N LEU A 70 -9.39 12.00 8.63
CA LEU A 70 -9.25 13.40 9.04
C LEU A 70 -10.63 13.92 9.45
N PRO A 71 -10.73 14.63 10.60
CA PRO A 71 -11.97 15.27 10.97
C PRO A 71 -12.38 16.28 9.88
N SER A 72 -13.68 16.32 9.56
CA SER A 72 -14.21 17.28 8.61
C SER A 72 -13.94 18.70 9.10
N ILE A 73 -13.39 19.54 8.22
CA ILE A 73 -13.23 20.97 8.53
C ILE A 73 -14.52 21.77 8.35
N ASP A 74 -15.54 21.14 7.74
CA ASP A 74 -16.89 21.70 7.63
C ASP A 74 -17.44 21.95 9.02
N GLY A 75 -17.70 23.23 9.32
CA GLY A 75 -18.20 23.66 10.61
C GLY A 75 -17.14 24.11 11.61
N LEU A 76 -15.87 24.33 11.23
CA LEU A 76 -14.90 25.02 12.11
C LEU A 76 -15.40 26.41 12.56
N SER A 77 -16.13 27.11 11.70
CA SER A 77 -16.77 28.39 12.04
C SER A 77 -17.94 28.25 13.03
N SER A 78 -18.47 27.04 13.19
CA SER A 78 -19.59 26.69 14.08
C SER A 78 -19.18 25.70 15.17
N ALA A 79 -17.90 25.39 15.30
CA ALA A 79 -17.38 24.58 16.39
C ALA A 79 -17.65 25.39 17.65
N SER A 80 -18.76 25.07 18.32
CA SER A 80 -19.14 25.65 19.60
C SER A 80 -17.88 25.63 20.46
N PHE A 81 -17.30 26.80 20.70
CA PHE A 81 -16.13 26.92 21.55
C PHE A 81 -16.54 26.32 22.90
N SER A 82 -16.03 25.12 23.20
CA SER A 82 -16.22 24.48 24.49
C SER A 82 -15.24 25.13 25.46
N GLY A 83 -15.57 26.36 25.84
CA GLY A 83 -14.88 27.12 26.87
C GLY A 83 -15.38 26.74 28.25
N ASP A 84 -14.65 27.17 29.27
CA ASP A 84 -15.03 26.91 30.65
C ASP A 84 -16.31 27.68 31.00
N THR A 85 -17.19 27.05 31.80
CA THR A 85 -18.40 27.68 32.32
C THR A 85 -18.09 28.43 33.61
N ARG A 86 -18.22 29.75 33.60
CA ARG A 86 -17.92 30.61 34.75
C ARG A 86 -19.18 31.05 35.48
N ILE A 87 -19.22 30.77 36.78
CA ILE A 87 -20.32 31.14 37.68
C ILE A 87 -19.90 32.36 38.48
N TYR A 88 -20.71 33.43 38.42
CA TYR A 88 -20.49 34.68 39.13
C TYR A 88 -21.60 34.97 40.13
N ASP A 89 -21.27 35.67 41.21
CA ASP A 89 -22.26 36.28 42.11
C ASP A 89 -22.91 37.52 41.47
N ARG A 90 -24.00 38.06 42.08
CA ARG A 90 -24.66 39.31 41.67
C ARG A 90 -23.67 40.49 41.57
N GLY A 91 -22.64 40.52 42.41
CA GLY A 91 -21.57 41.52 42.36
C GLY A 91 -20.53 41.33 41.25
N SER A 92 -20.71 40.35 40.36
CA SER A 92 -19.74 39.94 39.33
C SER A 92 -18.43 39.33 39.87
N THR A 93 -18.40 38.90 41.13
CA THR A 93 -17.29 38.13 41.70
C THR A 93 -17.35 36.69 41.18
N LEU A 94 -16.25 36.16 40.65
CA LEU A 94 -16.16 34.77 40.19
C LEU A 94 -16.26 33.82 41.39
N LEU A 95 -17.20 32.87 41.33
CA LEU A 95 -17.45 31.86 42.36
C LEU A 95 -16.90 30.48 41.97
N ALA A 96 -17.00 30.12 40.69
CA ALA A 96 -16.49 28.85 40.18
C ALA A 96 -16.14 28.96 38.69
N ASP A 97 -15.13 28.18 38.27
CA ASP A 97 -14.76 27.96 36.87
C ASP A 97 -14.87 26.45 36.60
N LEU A 98 -15.81 26.07 35.74
CA LEU A 98 -16.14 24.68 35.40
C LEU A 98 -15.60 24.38 33.99
N GLY A 99 -14.37 23.87 33.93
CA GLY A 99 -13.70 23.47 32.69
C GLY A 99 -13.16 22.04 32.78
N ASP A 100 -12.59 21.55 31.68
CA ASP A 100 -11.89 20.26 31.65
C ASP A 100 -10.61 20.34 32.50
N GLU A 101 -10.33 19.29 33.28
CA GLU A 101 -9.14 19.23 34.14
C GLU A 101 -7.85 19.46 33.32
N GLY A 102 -7.15 20.56 33.62
CA GLY A 102 -5.89 20.94 32.96
C GLY A 102 -6.04 21.72 31.65
N SER A 103 -7.26 21.95 31.16
CA SER A 103 -7.52 22.76 29.95
C SER A 103 -8.48 23.90 30.27
N HIS A 104 -7.93 25.06 30.61
CA HIS A 104 -8.71 26.28 30.81
C HIS A 104 -8.81 27.11 29.54
N ARG A 105 -10.03 27.38 29.10
CA ARG A 105 -10.29 28.07 27.82
C ARG A 105 -11.20 29.27 28.01
N VAL A 106 -10.72 30.44 27.58
CA VAL A 106 -11.48 31.70 27.59
C VAL A 106 -11.74 32.13 26.15
N ASN A 107 -13.01 32.38 25.84
CA ASN A 107 -13.35 32.97 24.55
C ASN A 107 -13.07 34.47 24.59
N VAL A 108 -12.20 34.94 23.69
CA VAL A 108 -11.88 36.36 23.51
C VAL A 108 -11.96 36.70 22.03
N THR A 109 -12.40 37.91 21.73
CA THR A 109 -12.38 38.43 20.36
C THR A 109 -10.97 38.93 20.00
N LEU A 110 -10.66 39.03 18.71
CA LEU A 110 -9.30 39.38 18.26
C LEU A 110 -8.84 40.76 18.75
N ASP A 111 -9.76 41.72 18.92
CA ASP A 111 -9.50 43.06 19.46
C ASP A 111 -9.15 43.06 20.95
N GLN A 112 -9.49 42.00 21.69
CA GLN A 112 -9.10 41.82 23.09
C GLN A 112 -7.69 41.22 23.23
N VAL A 113 -7.08 40.74 22.13
CA VAL A 113 -5.74 40.16 22.13
C VAL A 113 -4.70 41.26 21.88
N SER A 114 -3.63 41.26 22.67
CA SER A 114 -2.51 42.21 22.50
C SER A 114 -1.96 42.15 21.06
N PRO A 115 -1.76 43.29 20.38
CA PRO A 115 -1.18 43.32 19.04
C PRO A 115 0.17 42.61 18.93
N LYS A 116 0.96 42.62 20.01
CA LYS A 116 2.26 41.93 20.07
C LYS A 116 2.12 40.40 20.05
N LEU A 117 1.07 39.87 20.68
CA LEU A 117 0.79 38.43 20.65
C LEU A 117 0.33 38.00 19.26
N VAL A 118 -0.56 38.76 18.63
CA VAL A 118 -1.00 38.49 17.26
C VAL A 118 0.19 38.48 16.31
N GLN A 119 1.04 39.50 16.36
CA GLN A 119 2.25 39.59 15.53
C GLN A 119 3.24 38.46 15.83
N GLY A 120 3.44 38.11 17.10
CA GLY A 120 4.34 37.03 17.51
C GLY A 120 3.89 35.67 16.97
N THR A 121 2.60 35.34 17.10
CA THR A 121 2.03 34.10 16.55
C THR A 121 2.15 34.05 15.04
N VAL A 122 1.79 35.12 14.34
CA VAL A 122 1.92 35.21 12.87
C VAL A 122 3.38 35.04 12.44
N ALA A 123 4.33 35.68 13.14
CA ALA A 123 5.74 35.58 12.81
C ALA A 123 6.32 34.17 13.00
N ILE A 124 5.80 33.39 13.95
CA ILE A 124 6.26 32.02 14.25
C ILE A 124 5.59 30.99 13.33
N GLU A 125 4.28 31.10 13.11
CA GLU A 125 3.47 30.07 12.42
C GLU A 125 3.38 30.32 10.90
N ASP A 126 3.03 31.54 10.47
CA ASP A 126 2.89 31.91 9.06
C ASP A 126 3.13 33.41 8.83
N LYS A 127 4.36 33.75 8.47
CA LYS A 127 4.78 35.13 8.21
C LYS A 127 4.04 35.81 7.03
N SER A 128 3.42 35.03 6.14
CA SER A 128 2.71 35.51 4.94
C SER A 128 1.19 35.65 5.15
N PHE A 129 0.70 35.43 6.37
CA PHE A 129 -0.73 35.38 6.67
C PHE A 129 -1.56 36.59 6.15
N TRP A 130 -0.97 37.78 6.08
CA TRP A 130 -1.66 39.02 5.69
C TRP A 130 -1.40 39.50 4.25
N THR A 131 -0.61 38.77 3.46
CA THR A 131 -0.16 39.18 2.12
C THR A 131 -0.60 38.19 1.06
#